data_AF-A0A7S1FSZ2-F1
#
_entry.id   AF-A0A7S1FSZ2-F1
#
_cell.length_a   1.000
_cell.length_b   1.000
_cell.length_c   1.000
_cell.angle_alpha   90.00
_cell.angle_beta   90.00
_cell.angle_gamma   90.00
#
_symmetry.space_group_name_H-M   'P 1'
#
loop_
_entity.id
_entity.type
_entity.pdbx_description
1 polymer ?
#
loop_
_entity_poly.entity_id
_entity_poly.type
_entity_poly.pdbx_seq_one_letter_code
_entity_poly.pdbx_strand_id
1 'polypeptide(L)'
;EEEEEEEVRRCLSELGWIVKREGGEAAEGPMYGSLCSAVDRCVEDVVAGRLAISKEGEDDEDDEDDDEQDASLDALHEWNRSVLRVFLLFFVAEKDILDPFFEKIDRVITSRFVKRRRASLFDLIREYPDSAPAVVELRRALLLSAGSNGSISPHDHSALVSSLRNQLTTRLLHAGASTSQIIDVYISAVRVLRRLDPTDALTDGVRGAVGDYLRNRPDAVRCIVAGLTAGGWDKRDASPEGTS
;
A
#
# COMPACT_ATOMS: atom_id res chain seq x y z
N GLU A 1 -20.01 17.08 2.44
CA GLU A 1 -21.25 16.34 2.80
C GLU A 1 -22.32 16.42 1.71
N GLU A 2 -23.20 17.42 1.63
CA GLU A 2 -24.35 17.39 0.68
C GLU A 2 -23.93 17.42 -0.82
N GLU A 3 -22.85 18.13 -1.14
CA GLU A 3 -22.27 18.23 -2.50
C GLU A 3 -21.49 16.95 -2.89
N GLU A 4 -20.82 16.31 -1.93
CA GLU A 4 -20.15 15.02 -2.13
C GLU A 4 -21.17 13.89 -2.28
N GLU A 5 -22.25 13.93 -1.52
CA GLU A 5 -23.37 12.98 -1.60
C GLU A 5 -24.12 13.13 -2.94
N GLU A 6 -24.22 14.35 -3.48
CA GLU A 6 -24.75 14.62 -4.81
C GLU A 6 -23.83 14.14 -5.94
N GLU A 7 -22.52 14.33 -5.80
CA GLU A 7 -21.54 13.85 -6.78
C GLU A 7 -21.48 12.31 -6.80
N VAL A 8 -21.51 11.68 -5.63
CA VAL A 8 -21.62 10.22 -5.47
C VAL A 8 -22.92 9.71 -6.09
N ARG A 9 -24.06 10.33 -5.80
CA ARG A 9 -25.37 9.98 -6.38
C ARG A 9 -25.41 10.14 -7.90
N ARG A 10 -24.75 11.17 -8.44
CA ARG A 10 -24.58 11.37 -9.89
C ARG A 10 -23.72 10.27 -10.51
N CYS A 11 -22.55 9.97 -9.93
CA CYS A 11 -21.69 8.87 -10.37
C CYS A 11 -22.40 7.50 -10.32
N LEU A 12 -23.21 7.25 -9.29
CA LEU A 12 -24.00 6.03 -9.13
C LEU A 12 -25.18 5.94 -10.12
N SER A 13 -25.80 7.07 -10.47
CA SER A 13 -26.88 7.12 -11.47
C SER A 13 -26.40 6.80 -12.89
N GLU A 14 -25.20 7.25 -13.24
CA GLU A 14 -24.52 6.90 -14.49
C GLU A 14 -24.18 5.40 -14.52
N LEU A 15 -23.65 4.84 -13.43
CA LEU A 15 -23.37 3.39 -13.33
C LEU A 15 -24.65 2.54 -13.50
N GLY A 16 -25.76 2.94 -12.88
CA GLY A 16 -27.04 2.25 -12.99
C GLY A 16 -27.65 2.29 -14.40
N TRP A 17 -27.49 3.40 -15.12
CA TRP A 17 -27.93 3.51 -16.52
C TRP A 17 -27.14 2.59 -17.46
N ILE A 18 -25.85 2.42 -17.20
CA ILE A 18 -24.97 1.71 -18.13
C ILE A 18 -25.00 0.19 -17.90
N VAL A 19 -25.10 -0.27 -16.64
CA VAL A 19 -25.37 -1.69 -16.33
C VAL A 19 -26.68 -2.16 -16.98
N LYS A 20 -27.68 -1.28 -17.06
CA LYS A 20 -28.97 -1.56 -17.71
C LYS A 20 -28.91 -1.63 -19.24
N ARG A 21 -27.88 -1.04 -19.87
CA ARG A 21 -27.73 -0.96 -21.34
C ARG A 21 -26.84 -2.07 -21.90
N GLU A 22 -25.85 -2.52 -21.15
CA GLU A 22 -24.74 -3.38 -21.62
C GLU A 22 -24.74 -4.77 -20.98
N GLY A 23 -25.90 -5.26 -20.51
CA GLY A 23 -26.09 -6.65 -20.06
C GLY A 23 -25.85 -7.74 -21.13
N GLY A 24 -25.19 -7.39 -22.24
CA GLY A 24 -24.70 -8.30 -23.27
C GLY A 24 -23.39 -7.78 -23.85
N GLU A 25 -22.30 -8.47 -23.53
CA GLU A 25 -21.05 -8.55 -24.32
C GLU A 25 -20.45 -7.25 -24.91
N ALA A 26 -20.02 -6.29 -24.09
CA ALA A 26 -19.00 -5.30 -24.49
C ALA A 26 -18.30 -4.62 -23.29
N ALA A 27 -17.48 -5.37 -22.56
CA ALA A 27 -16.79 -4.87 -21.36
C ALA A 27 -15.54 -3.99 -21.63
N GLU A 28 -15.47 -3.28 -22.76
CA GLU A 28 -14.37 -2.36 -23.14
C GLU A 28 -14.89 -0.99 -23.65
N GLY A 29 -15.98 -0.50 -23.06
CA GLY A 29 -16.56 0.81 -23.38
C GLY A 29 -16.14 1.95 -22.43
N PRO A 30 -16.55 3.22 -22.72
CA PRO A 30 -16.32 4.40 -21.87
C PRO A 30 -16.84 4.24 -20.42
N MET A 31 -17.76 3.30 -20.20
CA MET A 31 -18.23 2.86 -18.89
C MET A 31 -17.13 2.30 -17.99
N TYR A 32 -16.30 1.41 -18.54
CA TYR A 32 -15.22 0.77 -17.79
C TYR A 32 -14.21 1.82 -17.33
N GLY A 33 -13.95 2.83 -18.16
CA GLY A 33 -13.12 3.99 -17.80
C GLY A 33 -13.67 4.80 -16.63
N SER A 34 -14.98 5.07 -16.59
CA SER A 34 -15.61 5.86 -15.52
C SER A 34 -15.64 5.11 -14.19
N LEU A 35 -15.96 3.81 -14.22
CA LEU A 35 -15.91 2.95 -13.03
C LEU A 35 -14.48 2.81 -12.50
N CYS A 36 -13.50 2.56 -13.37
CA CYS A 36 -12.09 2.51 -12.97
C CYS A 36 -11.63 3.83 -12.35
N SER A 37 -12.10 4.98 -12.86
CA SER A 37 -11.76 6.29 -12.29
C SER A 37 -12.40 6.52 -10.92
N ALA A 38 -13.61 6.03 -10.67
CA ALA A 38 -14.23 6.08 -9.34
C ALA A 38 -13.47 5.21 -8.34
N VAL A 39 -13.13 3.96 -8.72
CA VAL A 39 -12.31 3.07 -7.89
C VAL A 39 -10.93 3.67 -7.61
N ASP A 40 -10.29 4.28 -8.61
CA ASP A 40 -9.00 4.96 -8.43
C ASP A 40 -9.07 6.09 -7.38
N ARG A 41 -10.14 6.90 -7.40
CA ARG A 41 -10.35 7.97 -6.39
C ARG A 41 -10.59 7.42 -4.99
N CYS A 42 -11.46 6.42 -4.84
CA CYS A 42 -11.68 5.78 -3.53
C CYS A 42 -10.40 5.18 -2.96
N VAL A 43 -9.61 4.47 -3.78
CA VAL A 43 -8.32 3.91 -3.35
C VAL A 43 -7.33 5.03 -2.96
N GLU A 44 -7.31 6.14 -3.70
CA GLU A 44 -6.47 7.29 -3.35
C GLU A 44 -6.82 7.90 -2.00
N ASP A 45 -8.10 8.12 -1.73
CA ASP A 45 -8.56 8.76 -0.52
C ASP A 45 -8.38 7.87 0.70
N VAL A 46 -8.57 6.55 0.54
CA VAL A 46 -8.29 5.58 1.61
C VAL A 46 -6.78 5.46 1.89
N VAL A 47 -5.94 5.34 0.85
CA VAL A 47 -4.47 5.29 1.04
C VAL A 47 -3.92 6.60 1.62
N ALA A 48 -4.53 7.73 1.31
CA ALA A 48 -4.13 9.04 1.84
C ALA A 48 -4.70 9.32 3.25
N GLY A 49 -5.45 8.39 3.84
CA GLY A 49 -6.12 8.60 5.13
C GLY A 49 -7.19 9.69 5.12
N ARG A 50 -7.69 10.07 3.93
CA ARG A 50 -8.78 11.06 3.75
C ARG A 50 -10.16 10.43 3.90
N LEU A 51 -10.27 9.12 3.74
CA LEU A 51 -11.44 8.32 4.09
C LEU A 51 -11.09 7.49 5.33
N ALA A 52 -11.49 7.96 6.50
CA ALA A 52 -11.61 7.09 7.67
C ALA A 52 -12.93 6.33 7.51
N ILE A 53 -12.86 5.05 7.13
CA ILE A 53 -14.04 4.18 7.18
C ILE A 53 -14.08 3.69 8.62
N SER A 54 -14.70 4.48 9.50
CA SER A 54 -14.91 4.07 10.89
C SER A 54 -15.77 2.81 10.93
N LYS A 55 -15.33 1.79 11.67
CA LYS A 55 -16.25 0.83 12.26
C LYS A 55 -17.15 1.61 13.23
N GLU A 56 -18.43 1.76 12.90
CA GLU A 56 -19.42 2.04 13.94
C GLU A 56 -19.67 0.74 14.72
N GLY A 57 -19.16 0.70 15.95
CA GLY A 57 -19.65 -0.16 17.04
C GLY A 57 -19.00 -1.52 17.19
N GLU A 58 -18.15 -1.65 18.21
CA GLU A 58 -18.23 -2.72 19.22
C GLU A 58 -17.43 -2.22 20.44
N ASP A 59 -18.16 -1.68 21.43
CA ASP A 59 -17.65 -1.42 22.77
C ASP A 59 -17.43 -2.79 23.45
N ASP A 60 -16.25 -3.38 23.32
CA ASP A 60 -15.79 -4.43 24.22
C ASP A 60 -14.46 -3.97 24.83
N GLU A 61 -14.55 -3.48 26.07
CA GLU A 61 -13.42 -3.27 26.96
C GLU A 61 -12.82 -4.65 27.30
N ASP A 62 -11.48 -4.74 27.22
CA ASP A 62 -10.61 -5.85 27.68
C ASP A 62 -10.02 -6.77 26.58
N ASP A 63 -9.24 -6.23 25.65
CA ASP A 63 -8.13 -6.95 25.00
C ASP A 63 -6.90 -6.01 24.83
N GLU A 64 -5.90 -6.14 25.71
CA GLU A 64 -4.64 -5.35 25.68
C GLU A 64 -3.64 -5.82 24.60
N ASP A 65 -4.08 -6.56 23.57
CA ASP A 65 -3.26 -7.04 22.45
C ASP A 65 -3.92 -6.78 21.07
N ASP A 66 -4.68 -5.70 20.94
CA ASP A 66 -5.27 -5.35 19.64
C ASP A 66 -4.30 -4.49 18.80
N ASP A 67 -3.72 -5.16 17.80
CA ASP A 67 -3.20 -4.58 16.55
C ASP A 67 -4.33 -3.85 15.76
N GLU A 68 -5.07 -2.98 16.42
CA GLU A 68 -6.19 -2.22 15.86
C GLU A 68 -5.65 -1.04 15.04
N GLN A 69 -5.08 -1.38 13.90
CA GLN A 69 -5.11 -0.50 12.75
C GLN A 69 -6.10 -1.09 11.76
N ASP A 70 -7.27 -0.45 11.66
CA ASP A 70 -8.18 -0.57 10.54
C ASP A 70 -7.39 -0.50 9.22
N ALA A 71 -7.13 -1.67 8.64
CA ALA A 71 -6.35 -1.75 7.42
C ALA A 71 -7.17 -1.15 6.28
N SER A 72 -6.67 -0.04 5.75
CA SER A 72 -7.18 0.69 4.59
C SER A 72 -7.57 -0.21 3.39
N LEU A 73 -6.88 -1.32 3.16
CA LEU A 73 -7.22 -2.30 2.12
C LEU A 73 -8.47 -3.13 2.48
N ASP A 74 -8.60 -3.56 3.73
CA ASP A 74 -9.76 -4.35 4.18
C ASP A 74 -11.03 -3.49 4.15
N ALA A 75 -10.91 -2.21 4.52
CA ALA A 75 -11.98 -1.23 4.38
C ALA A 75 -12.42 -1.03 2.91
N LEU A 76 -11.48 -1.04 1.95
CA LEU A 76 -11.81 -0.97 0.51
C LEU A 76 -12.54 -2.22 0.00
N HIS A 77 -12.09 -3.41 0.43
CA HIS A 77 -12.77 -4.66 0.10
C HIS A 77 -14.16 -4.75 0.75
N GLU A 78 -14.30 -4.26 1.97
CA GLU A 78 -15.59 -4.22 2.67
C GLU A 78 -16.54 -3.21 2.00
N TRP A 79 -16.05 -2.05 1.56
CA TRP A 79 -16.84 -1.14 0.73
C TRP A 79 -17.35 -1.81 -0.55
N ASN A 80 -16.50 -2.57 -1.25
CA ASN A 80 -16.91 -3.31 -2.44
C ASN A 80 -18.02 -4.33 -2.12
N ARG A 81 -17.88 -5.04 -0.99
CA ARG A 81 -18.80 -6.10 -0.55
C ARG A 81 -20.13 -5.58 0.01
N SER A 82 -20.10 -4.52 0.80
CA SER A 82 -21.25 -4.11 1.64
C SER A 82 -21.95 -2.86 1.12
N VAL A 83 -21.26 -2.03 0.34
CA VAL A 83 -21.86 -0.85 -0.31
C VAL A 83 -22.14 -1.15 -1.77
N LEU A 84 -21.09 -1.38 -2.57
CA LEU A 84 -21.23 -1.47 -4.02
C LEU A 84 -22.05 -2.69 -4.45
N ARG A 85 -21.81 -3.86 -3.82
CA ARG A 85 -22.54 -5.10 -4.13
C ARG A 85 -24.00 -5.04 -3.73
N VAL A 86 -24.32 -4.60 -2.51
CA VAL A 86 -25.71 -4.48 -2.05
C VAL A 86 -26.47 -3.48 -2.93
N PHE A 87 -25.85 -2.36 -3.27
CA PHE A 87 -26.44 -1.36 -4.15
C PHE A 87 -26.71 -1.91 -5.56
N LEU A 88 -25.75 -2.59 -6.19
CA LEU A 88 -25.97 -3.12 -7.54
C LEU A 88 -26.93 -4.31 -7.57
N LEU A 89 -26.98 -5.13 -6.51
CA LEU A 89 -27.99 -6.19 -6.36
C LEU A 89 -29.43 -5.64 -6.28
N PHE A 90 -29.60 -4.41 -5.81
CA PHE A 90 -30.91 -3.75 -5.84
C PHE A 90 -31.39 -3.50 -7.28
N PHE A 91 -30.47 -3.22 -8.22
CA PHE A 91 -30.79 -2.95 -9.62
C PHE A 91 -30.70 -4.19 -10.52
N VAL A 92 -29.80 -5.11 -10.21
CA VAL A 92 -29.54 -6.34 -10.96
C VAL A 92 -29.94 -7.52 -10.09
N ALA A 93 -31.12 -8.09 -10.37
CA ALA A 93 -31.72 -9.13 -9.55
C ALA A 93 -31.01 -10.50 -9.61
N GLU A 94 -30.04 -10.67 -10.52
CA GLU A 94 -29.39 -11.96 -10.79
C GLU A 94 -27.95 -11.98 -10.25
N LYS A 95 -27.77 -12.70 -9.12
CA LYS A 95 -26.50 -12.79 -8.38
C LYS A 95 -25.37 -13.43 -9.18
N ASP A 96 -25.69 -14.46 -9.96
CA ASP A 96 -24.71 -15.25 -10.71
C ASP A 96 -23.95 -14.42 -11.77
N ILE A 97 -24.57 -13.33 -12.24
CA ILE A 97 -23.95 -12.39 -13.19
C ILE A 97 -23.01 -11.41 -12.46
N LEU A 98 -23.34 -11.04 -11.22
CA LEU A 98 -22.64 -10.01 -10.46
C LEU A 98 -21.41 -10.52 -9.72
N ASP A 99 -21.42 -11.76 -9.24
CA ASP A 99 -20.29 -12.33 -8.49
C ASP A 99 -18.94 -12.27 -9.23
N PRO A 100 -18.81 -12.70 -10.51
CA PRO A 100 -17.54 -12.57 -11.24
C PRO A 100 -17.13 -11.11 -11.49
N PHE A 101 -18.10 -10.18 -11.53
CA PHE A 101 -17.83 -8.75 -11.65
C PHE A 101 -17.21 -8.19 -10.36
N PHE A 102 -17.76 -8.54 -9.19
CA PHE A 102 -17.22 -8.09 -7.91
C PHE A 102 -15.85 -8.67 -7.58
N GLU A 103 -15.62 -9.94 -7.94
CA GLU A 103 -14.28 -10.55 -7.85
C GLU A 103 -13.25 -9.79 -8.70
N LYS A 104 -13.65 -9.35 -9.90
CA LYS A 104 -12.81 -8.53 -10.77
C LYS A 104 -12.52 -7.17 -10.13
N ILE A 105 -13.50 -6.53 -9.49
CA ILE A 105 -13.30 -5.27 -8.77
C ILE A 105 -12.35 -5.44 -7.60
N ASP A 106 -12.47 -6.52 -6.80
CA ASP A 106 -11.53 -6.78 -5.70
C ASP A 106 -10.09 -6.86 -6.19
N ARG A 107 -9.84 -7.59 -7.29
CA ARG A 107 -8.51 -7.65 -7.90
C ARG A 107 -8.01 -6.27 -8.35
N VAL A 108 -8.91 -5.43 -8.90
CA VAL A 108 -8.56 -4.05 -9.28
C VAL A 108 -8.22 -3.22 -8.04
N ILE A 109 -9.02 -3.29 -6.97
CA ILE A 109 -8.77 -2.62 -5.69
C ILE A 109 -7.37 -2.98 -5.17
N THR A 110 -7.07 -4.28 -5.03
CA THR A 110 -5.75 -4.75 -4.57
C THR A 110 -4.62 -4.25 -5.47
N SER A 111 -4.78 -4.36 -6.79
CA SER A 111 -3.78 -3.91 -7.76
C SER A 111 -3.51 -2.41 -7.67
N ARG A 112 -4.55 -1.59 -7.52
CA ARG A 112 -4.44 -0.13 -7.36
C ARG A 112 -3.81 0.25 -6.03
N PHE A 113 -4.19 -0.44 -4.97
CA PHE A 113 -3.62 -0.25 -3.64
C PHE A 113 -2.10 -0.52 -3.65
N VAL A 114 -1.66 -1.67 -4.17
CA VAL A 114 -0.25 -2.00 -4.31
C VAL A 114 0.47 -0.94 -5.14
N LYS A 115 -0.14 -0.50 -6.25
CA LYS A 115 0.44 0.55 -7.11
C LYS A 115 0.65 1.87 -6.36
N ARG A 116 -0.30 2.27 -5.51
CA ARG A 116 -0.23 3.48 -4.70
C ARG A 116 0.85 3.37 -3.62
N ARG A 117 0.82 2.30 -2.82
CA ARG A 117 1.83 2.05 -1.78
C ARG A 117 3.25 1.92 -2.33
N ARG A 118 3.40 1.35 -3.54
CA ARG A 118 4.69 1.33 -4.25
C ARG A 118 5.20 2.74 -4.54
N ALA A 119 4.33 3.65 -4.98
CA ALA A 119 4.70 5.02 -5.31
C ALA A 119 5.09 5.85 -4.08
N SER A 120 4.60 5.50 -2.89
CA SER A 120 4.95 6.13 -1.61
C SER A 120 5.90 5.29 -0.74
N LEU A 121 6.52 4.24 -1.29
CA LEU A 121 7.34 3.30 -0.51
C LEU A 121 8.53 3.99 0.18
N PHE A 122 9.11 5.03 -0.43
CA PHE A 122 10.17 5.82 0.21
C PHE A 122 9.68 6.52 1.48
N ASP A 123 8.44 7.03 1.49
CA ASP A 123 7.86 7.69 2.66
C ASP A 123 7.62 6.69 3.80
N LEU A 124 7.09 5.51 3.47
CA LEU A 124 6.97 4.41 4.43
C LEU A 124 8.34 4.04 5.03
N ILE A 125 9.38 3.96 4.22
CA ILE A 125 10.74 3.66 4.71
C ILE A 125 11.25 4.76 5.66
N ARG A 126 11.00 6.02 5.33
CA ARG A 126 11.46 7.17 6.12
C ARG A 126 10.76 7.26 7.47
N GLU A 127 9.50 6.84 7.54
CA GLU A 127 8.64 6.88 8.72
C GLU A 127 8.71 5.59 9.55
N TYR A 128 9.53 4.61 9.16
CA TYR A 128 9.71 3.38 9.93
C TYR A 128 10.49 3.66 11.24
N PRO A 129 10.03 3.17 12.41
CA PRO A 129 9.11 2.04 12.62
C PRO A 129 7.61 2.37 12.66
N ASP A 130 7.21 3.63 12.77
CA ASP A 130 5.81 4.04 12.92
C ASP A 130 4.96 3.63 11.71
N SER A 131 5.57 3.50 10.53
CA SER A 131 4.92 3.02 9.31
C SER A 131 4.76 1.49 9.22
N ALA A 132 5.16 0.71 10.24
CA ALA A 132 5.12 -0.74 10.22
C ALA A 132 3.74 -1.35 9.84
N PRO A 133 2.59 -0.83 10.32
CA PRO A 133 1.27 -1.34 9.95
C PRO A 133 1.01 -1.26 8.44
N ALA A 134 1.34 -0.12 7.82
CA ALA A 134 1.22 0.08 6.38
C ALA A 134 2.14 -0.83 5.56
N VAL A 135 3.31 -1.20 6.10
CA VAL A 135 4.23 -2.16 5.48
C VAL A 135 3.66 -3.58 5.53
N VAL A 136 3.07 -3.99 6.66
CA VAL A 136 2.40 -5.30 6.81
C VAL A 136 1.22 -5.40 5.85
N GLU A 137 0.43 -4.34 5.74
CA GLU A 137 -0.69 -4.27 4.80
C GLU A 137 -0.22 -4.36 3.33
N LEU A 138 0.84 -3.63 2.95
CA LEU A 138 1.43 -3.75 1.62
C LEU A 138 1.90 -5.17 1.32
N ARG A 139 2.54 -5.87 2.28
CA ARG A 139 2.91 -7.27 2.12
C ARG A 139 1.68 -8.13 1.84
N ARG A 140 0.60 -7.98 2.63
CA ARG A 140 -0.65 -8.73 2.44
C ARG A 140 -1.22 -8.49 1.04
N ALA A 141 -1.28 -7.23 0.61
CA ALA A 141 -1.76 -6.85 -0.71
C ALA A 141 -0.94 -7.47 -1.86
N LEU A 142 0.39 -7.51 -1.72
CA LEU A 142 1.28 -8.14 -2.69
C LEU A 142 1.05 -9.66 -2.79
N LEU A 143 0.79 -10.32 -1.66
CA LEU A 143 0.48 -11.75 -1.62
C LEU A 143 -0.89 -12.06 -2.24
N LEU A 144 -1.90 -11.21 -1.97
CA LEU A 144 -3.22 -11.32 -2.59
C LEU A 144 -3.15 -11.12 -4.12
N SER A 145 -2.32 -10.19 -4.59
CA SER A 145 -2.08 -9.94 -6.02
C SER A 145 -1.40 -11.11 -6.74
N ALA A 146 -0.49 -11.82 -6.06
CA ALA A 146 0.36 -12.85 -6.66
C ALA A 146 -0.30 -14.24 -6.80
N GLY A 147 -1.45 -14.48 -6.18
CA GLY A 147 -2.10 -15.80 -6.12
C GLY A 147 -1.48 -16.73 -5.08
N SER A 148 -2.00 -17.96 -4.95
CA SER A 148 -1.79 -18.89 -3.81
C SER A 148 -0.36 -19.41 -3.55
N ASN A 149 0.68 -18.84 -4.17
CA ASN A 149 2.07 -19.31 -4.04
C ASN A 149 2.81 -18.75 -2.82
N GLY A 150 2.19 -17.85 -2.04
CA GLY A 150 2.78 -17.28 -0.82
C GLY A 150 4.03 -16.42 -1.06
N SER A 151 4.27 -16.00 -2.31
CA SER A 151 5.44 -15.21 -2.72
C SER A 151 5.03 -14.03 -3.57
N ILE A 152 5.82 -12.94 -3.50
CA ILE A 152 5.62 -11.79 -4.39
C ILE A 152 5.80 -12.24 -5.84
N SER A 153 4.89 -11.83 -6.72
CA SER A 153 4.99 -12.09 -8.16
C SER A 153 6.28 -11.48 -8.73
N PRO A 154 6.97 -12.15 -9.68
CA PRO A 154 8.14 -11.57 -10.35
C PRO A 154 7.88 -10.18 -10.96
N HIS A 155 6.64 -9.93 -11.40
CA HIS A 155 6.24 -8.62 -11.92
C HIS A 155 6.26 -7.54 -10.83
N ASP A 156 5.61 -7.81 -9.68
CA ASP A 156 5.53 -6.88 -8.57
C ASP A 156 6.90 -6.64 -7.93
N HIS A 157 7.76 -7.68 -7.84
CA HIS A 157 9.14 -7.55 -7.41
C HIS A 157 9.91 -6.54 -8.26
N SER A 158 9.92 -6.75 -9.59
CA SER A 158 10.60 -5.86 -10.54
C SER A 158 10.04 -4.43 -10.48
N ALA A 159 8.71 -4.28 -10.37
CA ALA A 159 8.07 -2.98 -10.24
C ALA A 159 8.46 -2.26 -8.94
N LEU A 160 8.51 -2.97 -7.80
CA LEU A 160 8.92 -2.41 -6.51
C LEU A 160 10.37 -1.96 -6.54
N VAL A 161 11.28 -2.80 -7.02
CA VAL A 161 12.71 -2.49 -7.10
C VAL A 161 12.95 -1.28 -8.01
N SER A 162 12.38 -1.29 -9.22
CA SER A 162 12.55 -0.18 -10.16
C SER A 162 12.00 1.15 -9.62
N SER A 163 10.80 1.12 -9.03
CA SER A 163 10.18 2.30 -8.43
C SER A 163 10.98 2.83 -7.24
N LEU A 164 11.42 1.95 -6.33
CA LEU A 164 12.18 2.35 -5.15
C LEU A 164 13.57 2.88 -5.52
N ARG A 165 14.25 2.27 -6.50
CA ARG A 165 15.53 2.81 -7.02
C ARG A 165 15.37 4.22 -7.57
N ASN A 166 14.29 4.47 -8.31
CA ASN A 166 13.99 5.81 -8.81
C ASN A 166 13.73 6.79 -7.65
N GLN A 167 12.91 6.41 -6.67
CA GLN A 167 12.62 7.26 -5.50
C GLN A 167 13.89 7.55 -4.68
N LEU A 168 14.74 6.55 -4.43
CA LEU A 168 16.03 6.73 -3.74
C LEU A 168 16.95 7.69 -4.50
N THR A 169 17.07 7.49 -5.82
CA THR A 169 17.97 8.30 -6.66
C THR A 169 17.53 9.76 -6.70
N THR A 170 16.22 10.00 -6.81
CA THR A 170 15.65 11.35 -6.92
C THR A 170 15.58 12.09 -5.58
N ARG A 171 15.31 11.39 -4.47
CA ARG A 171 14.99 12.00 -3.17
C ARG A 171 16.08 11.88 -2.10
N LEU A 172 17.07 11.01 -2.27
CA LEU A 172 18.08 10.71 -1.24
C LEU A 172 19.52 10.69 -1.76
N LEU A 173 19.76 10.07 -2.91
CA LEU A 173 21.12 9.87 -3.45
C LEU A 173 21.61 11.08 -4.24
N HIS A 174 21.59 12.25 -3.61
CA HIS A 174 22.06 13.51 -4.16
C HIS A 174 23.02 14.23 -3.20
N ALA A 175 23.82 15.16 -3.74
CA ALA A 175 24.87 15.84 -2.99
C ALA A 175 24.36 16.58 -1.73
N GLY A 176 23.11 17.06 -1.75
CA GLY A 176 22.49 17.74 -0.60
C GLY A 176 22.12 16.85 0.59
N ALA A 177 22.06 15.51 0.44
CA ALA A 177 21.77 14.62 1.56
C ALA A 177 23.04 14.35 2.35
N SER A 178 22.95 14.28 3.68
CA SER A 178 24.11 13.91 4.51
C SER A 178 24.38 12.41 4.43
N THR A 179 25.64 12.02 4.61
CA THR A 179 26.03 10.60 4.54
C THR A 179 25.37 9.78 5.65
N SER A 180 25.20 10.36 6.84
CA SER A 180 24.44 9.76 7.94
C SER A 180 22.98 9.54 7.57
N GLN A 181 22.30 10.54 7.00
CA GLN A 181 20.91 10.41 6.56
C GLN A 181 20.73 9.30 5.51
N ILE A 182 21.64 9.20 4.54
CA ILE A 182 21.60 8.15 3.51
C ILE A 182 21.69 6.77 4.18
N ILE A 183 22.61 6.60 5.13
CA ILE A 183 22.78 5.33 5.83
C ILE A 183 21.57 5.02 6.71
N ASP A 184 21.05 6.00 7.46
CA ASP A 184 19.89 5.80 8.33
C ASP A 184 18.65 5.36 7.53
N VAL A 185 18.36 6.03 6.41
CA VAL A 185 17.26 5.65 5.52
C VAL A 185 17.50 4.28 4.88
N TYR A 186 18.76 3.95 4.53
CA TYR A 186 19.07 2.62 3.99
C TYR A 186 18.89 1.50 5.01
N ILE A 187 19.21 1.73 6.28
CA ILE A 187 18.95 0.77 7.36
C ILE A 187 17.44 0.54 7.50
N SER A 188 16.64 1.62 7.54
CA SER A 188 15.17 1.50 7.54
C SER A 188 14.66 0.79 6.28
N ALA A 189 15.26 1.04 5.11
CA ALA A 189 14.90 0.36 3.87
C ALA A 189 15.12 -1.15 3.97
N VAL A 190 16.28 -1.59 4.48
CA VAL A 190 16.56 -3.02 4.69
C VAL A 190 15.51 -3.65 5.63
N ARG A 191 15.12 -2.96 6.71
CA ARG A 191 14.09 -3.44 7.65
C ARG A 191 12.72 -3.57 6.99
N VAL A 192 12.28 -2.55 6.27
CA VAL A 192 10.99 -2.56 5.54
C VAL A 192 10.98 -3.61 4.44
N LEU A 193 12.04 -3.70 3.62
CA LEU A 193 12.11 -4.65 2.51
C LEU A 193 12.13 -6.10 3.00
N ARG A 194 12.77 -6.40 4.13
CA ARG A 194 12.71 -7.72 4.77
C ARG A 194 11.33 -8.06 5.31
N ARG A 195 10.61 -7.06 5.85
CA ARG A 195 9.20 -7.24 6.23
C ARG A 195 8.34 -7.52 5.00
N LEU A 196 8.59 -6.92 3.84
CA LEU A 196 7.86 -7.22 2.61
C LEU A 196 8.22 -8.58 2.02
N ASP A 197 9.51 -8.90 1.95
CA ASP A 197 10.07 -10.10 1.34
C ASP A 197 11.19 -10.70 2.21
N PRO A 198 10.93 -11.82 2.91
CA PRO A 198 11.92 -12.44 3.77
C PRO A 198 13.08 -13.09 3.01
N THR A 199 13.02 -13.21 1.67
CA THR A 199 14.09 -13.82 0.86
C THR A 199 15.27 -12.90 0.61
N ASP A 200 15.21 -11.64 1.07
CA ASP A 200 16.19 -10.56 0.83
C ASP A 200 16.32 -10.15 -0.66
N ALA A 201 15.52 -10.71 -1.57
CA ALA A 201 15.62 -10.42 -3.00
C ALA A 201 15.29 -8.95 -3.34
N LEU A 202 14.32 -8.34 -2.65
CA LEU A 202 14.04 -6.90 -2.79
C LEU A 202 15.22 -6.04 -2.32
N THR A 203 15.82 -6.40 -1.18
CA THR A 203 16.99 -5.70 -0.61
C THR A 203 18.16 -5.70 -1.58
N ASP A 204 18.45 -6.86 -2.16
CA ASP A 204 19.55 -6.99 -3.13
C ASP A 204 19.30 -6.19 -4.42
N GLY A 205 18.04 -6.08 -4.84
CA GLY A 205 17.65 -5.25 -5.99
C GLY A 205 17.99 -3.76 -5.83
N VAL A 206 17.99 -3.22 -4.60
CA VAL A 206 18.29 -1.81 -4.33
C VAL A 206 19.71 -1.56 -3.81
N ARG A 207 20.34 -2.58 -3.22
CA ARG A 207 21.69 -2.52 -2.62
C ARG A 207 22.72 -1.84 -3.52
N GLY A 208 22.73 -2.19 -4.81
CA GLY A 208 23.66 -1.61 -5.78
C GLY A 208 23.55 -0.08 -5.87
N ALA A 209 22.33 0.47 -5.98
CA ALA A 209 22.14 1.91 -6.13
C ALA A 209 22.70 2.70 -4.94
N VAL A 210 22.46 2.24 -3.71
CA VAL A 210 22.94 2.91 -2.50
C VAL A 210 24.43 2.68 -2.29
N GLY A 211 24.90 1.45 -2.50
CA GLY A 211 26.31 1.09 -2.34
C GLY A 211 27.22 1.83 -3.31
N ASP A 212 26.84 1.93 -4.59
CA ASP A 212 27.60 2.66 -5.62
C ASP A 212 27.70 4.14 -5.27
N TYR A 213 26.62 4.73 -4.73
CA TYR A 213 26.63 6.12 -4.31
C TYR A 213 27.53 6.37 -3.09
N LEU A 214 27.44 5.52 -2.05
CA LEU A 214 28.23 5.65 -0.83
C LEU A 214 29.73 5.42 -1.06
N ARG A 215 30.12 4.55 -2.01
CA ARG A 215 31.55 4.34 -2.36
C ARG A 215 32.23 5.61 -2.87
N ASN A 216 31.48 6.52 -3.48
CA ASN A 216 32.01 7.79 -3.98
C ASN A 216 32.04 8.88 -2.91
N ARG A 217 31.53 8.62 -1.70
CA ARG A 217 31.55 9.58 -0.58
C ARG A 217 32.79 9.36 0.31
N PRO A 218 33.69 10.35 0.40
CA PRO A 218 34.95 10.19 1.14
C PRO A 218 34.74 10.01 2.65
N ASP A 219 33.61 10.47 3.19
CA ASP A 219 33.25 10.41 4.61
C ASP A 219 32.45 9.16 5.00
N ALA A 220 32.05 8.31 4.04
CA ALA A 220 31.14 7.19 4.29
C ALA A 220 31.67 6.18 5.32
N VAL A 221 32.93 5.76 5.21
CA VAL A 221 33.54 4.83 6.17
C VAL A 221 33.54 5.42 7.58
N ARG A 222 33.86 6.71 7.72
CA ARG A 222 33.86 7.38 9.02
C ARG A 222 32.47 7.43 9.63
N CYS A 223 31.45 7.74 8.84
CA CYS A 223 30.05 7.74 9.29
C CYS A 223 29.59 6.33 9.71
N ILE A 224 29.97 5.30 8.96
CA ILE A 224 29.63 3.90 9.30
C ILE A 224 30.27 3.49 10.62
N VAL A 225 31.57 3.72 10.79
CA VAL A 225 32.28 3.38 12.02
C VAL A 225 31.68 4.15 13.20
N ALA A 226 31.39 5.44 13.05
CA ALA A 226 30.78 6.24 14.10
C ALA A 226 29.39 5.73 14.51
N GLY A 227 28.57 5.30 13.55
CA GLY A 227 27.25 4.72 13.82
C GLY A 227 27.33 3.40 14.61
N LEU A 228 28.30 2.54 14.26
CA LEU A 228 28.55 1.27 14.95
C LEU A 228 29.10 1.47 16.36
N THR A 229 30.02 2.42 16.56
CA THR A 229 30.65 2.65 17.87
C THR A 229 29.78 3.46 18.84
N ALA A 230 28.92 4.34 18.33
CA ALA A 230 27.99 5.11 19.15
C ALA A 230 26.75 4.29 19.58
N GLY A 231 26.58 3.06 19.08
CA GLY A 231 25.41 2.23 19.34
C GLY A 231 24.10 2.83 18.82
N GLY A 232 24.17 3.73 17.84
CA GLY A 232 23.04 4.56 17.39
C GLY A 232 22.03 3.82 16.51
N TRP A 233 22.42 2.69 15.91
CA TRP A 233 21.58 1.95 14.96
C TRP A 233 20.86 0.74 15.54
N ASP A 234 21.35 0.21 16.67
CA ASP A 234 20.84 -0.99 17.33
C ASP A 234 19.72 -0.67 18.35
N LYS A 235 19.74 0.54 18.94
CA LYS A 235 18.81 0.92 20.03
C LYS A 235 17.37 1.22 19.61
N ARG A 236 17.08 1.39 18.32
CA ARG A 236 15.72 1.72 17.83
C ARG A 236 14.77 0.52 17.78
N ASP A 237 15.26 -0.66 18.15
CA ASP A 237 14.48 -1.91 18.13
C ASP A 237 14.17 -2.40 19.56
N ALA A 238 14.60 -1.65 20.60
CA ALA A 238 14.19 -1.93 21.97
C ALA A 238 12.79 -1.35 22.21
N SER A 239 11.76 -2.18 21.99
CA SER A 239 10.50 -2.05 22.72
C SER A 239 10.82 -1.97 24.22
N PRO A 240 10.05 -1.27 25.07
CA PRO A 240 10.27 -1.25 26.52
C PRO A 240 9.91 -2.61 27.13
N GLU A 241 10.70 -3.64 26.82
CA GLU A 241 10.81 -4.80 27.71
C GLU A 241 11.71 -4.39 28.87
N GLY A 242 11.06 -4.00 29.96
CA GLY A 242 11.69 -3.78 31.25
C GLY A 242 10.61 -3.29 32.22
N THR A 243 10.39 -3.88 33.39
CA THR A 243 11.24 -4.76 34.19
C THR A 243 10.43 -5.17 35.41
N SER A 244 10.49 -6.46 35.77
CA SER A 244 10.17 -7.07 37.08
C SER A 244 8.72 -7.03 37.58
#